data_AF-A0A1F6DEU3-F1
#
_entry.id   AF-A0A1F6DEU3-F1
#
_cell.length_a   1.000
_cell.length_b   1.000
_cell.length_c   1.000
_cell.angle_alpha   90.00
_cell.angle_beta   90.00
_cell.angle_gamma   90.00
#
_symmetry.space_group_name_H-M   'P 1'
#
loop_
_entity.id
_entity.type
_entity.pdbx_description
1 polymer ?
#
loop_
_entity_poly.entity_id
_entity_poly.type
_entity_poly.pdbx_seq_one_letter_code
_entity_poly.pdbx_strand_id
1 'polypeptide(L)'
;MNKENIKNTIRKRKFSILIIIVLLIMVVVLFGQKQDYKFTLLYQYQAIPDIELINTLTQTQSGLSGEVRGFVKFDNIADQPGNLRQYYIIKPLNKFDENSRQYFSLEEIIKMQYLAPRSLGFSELVEVSETGNAITLEDESGNKFFIDKSTKEVSMKDATGDSTILITSDNDYGDFIKGWLKK
;
A
#
# COMPACT_ATOMS: atom_id res chain seq x y z
N MET A 1 73.39 -13.27 -1.25
CA MET A 1 71.93 -13.16 -1.01
C MET A 1 71.26 -14.41 -1.59
N ASN A 2 70.61 -15.23 -0.75
CA ASN A 2 70.20 -16.59 -1.12
C ASN A 2 68.99 -16.59 -2.08
N LYS A 3 69.06 -17.33 -3.20
CA LYS A 3 68.01 -17.36 -4.25
C LYS A 3 66.65 -17.79 -3.70
N GLU A 4 66.64 -18.62 -2.66
CA GLU A 4 65.41 -19.04 -1.98
C GLU A 4 64.71 -17.91 -1.21
N ASN A 5 65.47 -17.01 -0.57
CA ASN A 5 64.91 -15.88 0.17
C ASN A 5 64.25 -14.85 -0.77
N ILE A 6 64.82 -14.66 -1.97
CA ILE A 6 64.24 -13.77 -2.99
C ILE A 6 62.94 -14.36 -3.53
N LYS A 7 62.89 -15.68 -3.79
CA LYS A 7 61.70 -16.37 -4.28
C LYS A 7 60.54 -16.36 -3.26
N ASN A 8 60.85 -16.56 -1.98
CA ASN A 8 59.86 -16.47 -0.90
C ASN A 8 59.33 -15.05 -0.68
N THR A 9 60.18 -14.02 -0.83
CA THR A 9 59.76 -12.62 -0.70
C THR A 9 58.83 -12.21 -1.84
N ILE A 10 59.13 -12.62 -3.08
CA ILE A 10 58.25 -12.38 -4.24
C ILE A 10 56.93 -13.13 -4.09
N ARG A 11 56.94 -14.37 -3.58
CA ARG A 11 55.72 -15.16 -3.34
C ARG A 11 54.81 -14.54 -2.27
N LYS A 12 55.38 -14.06 -1.15
CA LYS A 12 54.63 -13.34 -0.11
C LYS A 12 54.00 -12.05 -0.65
N ARG A 13 54.76 -11.28 -1.44
CA ARG A 13 54.26 -10.04 -2.06
C ARG A 13 53.10 -10.30 -3.03
N LYS A 14 53.16 -11.36 -3.83
CA LYS A 14 52.05 -11.80 -4.68
C LYS A 14 50.81 -12.22 -3.88
N PHE A 15 51.01 -12.88 -2.74
CA PHE A 15 49.92 -13.29 -1.86
C PHE A 15 49.22 -12.09 -1.20
N SER A 16 49.99 -11.11 -0.71
CA SER A 16 49.42 -9.86 -0.18
C SER A 16 48.64 -9.06 -1.22
N ILE A 17 49.14 -9.00 -2.46
CA ILE A 17 48.43 -8.34 -3.57
C ILE A 17 47.09 -9.05 -3.85
N LEU A 18 47.09 -10.39 -3.83
CA LEU A 18 45.87 -11.17 -4.04
C LEU A 18 44.81 -10.91 -2.95
N ILE A 19 45.22 -10.81 -1.69
CA ILE A 19 44.33 -10.47 -0.57
C ILE A 19 43.69 -9.09 -0.76
N ILE A 20 44.48 -8.09 -1.19
CA ILE A 20 43.97 -6.74 -1.44
C ILE A 20 42.93 -6.73 -2.57
N ILE A 21 43.18 -7.49 -3.65
CA ILE A 21 42.23 -7.61 -4.77
C ILE A 21 40.91 -8.24 -4.30
N VAL A 22 40.98 -9.31 -3.49
CA VAL A 22 39.77 -9.97 -2.95
C VAL A 22 38.97 -9.03 -2.05
N LEU A 23 39.64 -8.27 -1.17
CA LEU A 23 38.98 -7.27 -0.33
C LEU A 23 38.30 -6.17 -1.15
N LEU A 24 38.94 -5.70 -2.22
CA LEU A 24 38.35 -4.71 -3.13
C LEU A 24 37.09 -5.25 -3.83
N ILE A 25 37.13 -6.50 -4.32
CA ILE A 25 35.96 -7.14 -4.91
C ILE A 25 34.83 -7.24 -3.88
N MET A 26 35.15 -7.62 -2.64
CA MET A 26 34.17 -7.72 -1.55
C MET A 26 33.52 -6.37 -1.24
N VAL A 27 34.29 -5.29 -1.22
CA VAL A 27 33.78 -3.92 -1.03
C VAL A 27 32.87 -3.50 -2.18
N VAL A 28 33.22 -3.80 -3.43
CA VAL A 28 32.38 -3.48 -4.61
C VAL A 28 31.06 -4.26 -4.57
N VAL A 29 31.10 -5.55 -4.23
CA VAL A 29 29.89 -6.39 -4.10
C VAL A 29 28.99 -5.87 -2.97
N LEU A 30 29.56 -5.56 -1.80
CA LEU A 30 28.80 -5.00 -0.68
C LEU A 30 28.23 -3.61 -0.99
N PHE A 31 28.95 -2.79 -1.77
CA PHE A 31 28.47 -1.49 -2.22
C PHE A 31 27.32 -1.63 -3.23
N GLY A 32 27.43 -2.59 -4.17
CA GLY A 32 26.35 -2.95 -5.09
C GLY A 32 25.10 -3.41 -4.35
N GLN A 33 25.25 -4.37 -3.44
CA GLN A 33 24.15 -4.84 -2.59
C GLN A 33 23.52 -3.70 -1.78
N LYS A 34 24.32 -2.82 -1.18
CA LYS A 34 23.80 -1.67 -0.41
C LYS A 34 23.06 -0.66 -1.28
N GLN A 35 23.52 -0.42 -2.51
CA GLN A 35 22.78 0.41 -3.46
C GLN A 35 21.48 -0.25 -3.88
N ASP A 36 21.50 -1.54 -4.20
CA ASP A 36 20.29 -2.30 -4.55
C ASP A 36 19.28 -2.25 -3.41
N TYR A 37 19.68 -2.46 -2.15
CA TYR A 37 18.78 -2.28 -1.00
C TYR A 37 18.22 -0.86 -0.89
N LYS A 38 19.04 0.17 -1.10
CA LYS A 38 18.59 1.57 -1.06
C LYS A 38 17.58 1.85 -2.18
N PHE A 39 17.79 1.34 -3.38
CA PHE A 39 16.90 1.52 -4.52
C PHE A 39 15.65 0.64 -4.43
N THR A 40 15.74 -0.60 -4.00
CA THR A 40 14.57 -1.45 -3.72
C THR A 40 13.69 -0.82 -2.64
N LEU A 41 14.27 -0.27 -1.57
CA LEU A 41 13.52 0.44 -0.55
C LEU A 41 12.95 1.79 -1.05
N LEU A 42 13.68 2.55 -1.87
CA LEU A 42 13.15 3.79 -2.46
C LEU A 42 12.05 3.49 -3.47
N TYR A 43 12.23 2.54 -4.38
CA TYR A 43 11.27 2.23 -5.45
C TYR A 43 10.08 1.39 -4.96
N GLN A 44 10.21 0.49 -3.98
CA GLN A 44 9.04 -0.22 -3.44
C GLN A 44 8.11 0.71 -2.63
N TYR A 45 8.67 1.72 -1.94
CA TYR A 45 7.93 2.64 -1.09
C TYR A 45 7.54 3.96 -1.79
N GLN A 46 8.35 4.49 -2.71
CA GLN A 46 8.01 5.70 -3.50
C GLN A 46 7.28 5.40 -4.81
N ALA A 47 7.19 4.15 -5.26
CA ALA A 47 6.22 3.78 -6.30
C ALA A 47 4.82 3.58 -5.69
N ILE A 48 4.43 4.45 -4.75
CA ILE A 48 3.01 4.82 -4.60
C ILE A 48 2.61 5.26 -6.01
N PRO A 49 1.53 4.70 -6.60
CA PRO A 49 0.98 5.31 -7.81
C PRO A 49 0.63 6.77 -7.48
N ASP A 50 0.33 7.60 -8.46
CA ASP A 50 -0.15 8.98 -8.28
C ASP A 50 -1.55 9.04 -7.60
N ILE A 51 -1.82 8.13 -6.68
CA ILE A 51 -3.02 7.96 -5.88
C ILE A 51 -2.72 8.61 -4.53
N GLU A 52 -3.08 9.88 -4.43
CA GLU A 52 -3.08 10.63 -3.17
C GLU A 52 -4.08 9.98 -2.21
N LEU A 53 -3.61 9.43 -1.08
CA LEU A 53 -4.50 8.87 -0.06
C LEU A 53 -5.17 10.03 0.70
N ILE A 54 -6.50 10.08 0.65
CA ILE A 54 -7.27 11.20 1.22
C ILE A 54 -8.58 10.73 1.84
N ASN A 55 -9.03 11.44 2.87
CA ASN A 55 -10.42 11.45 3.29
C ASN A 55 -10.90 12.88 3.50
N THR A 56 -11.63 13.38 2.50
CA THR A 56 -12.17 14.74 2.46
C THR A 56 -13.68 14.79 2.64
N LEU A 57 -14.32 13.66 2.99
CA LEU A 57 -15.77 13.64 3.21
C LEU A 57 -16.16 14.62 4.30
N THR A 58 -17.11 15.48 3.96
CA THR A 58 -17.67 16.49 4.86
C THR A 58 -19.17 16.63 4.64
N GLN A 59 -19.91 16.80 5.74
CA GLN A 59 -21.32 17.11 5.69
C GLN A 59 -21.52 18.54 5.16
N THR A 60 -22.46 18.70 4.23
CA THR A 60 -22.92 19.99 3.73
C THR A 60 -24.45 20.07 3.85
N GLN A 61 -25.00 21.24 3.51
CA GLN A 61 -26.46 21.45 3.51
C GLN A 61 -27.19 20.57 2.48
N SER A 62 -26.52 20.14 1.41
CA SER A 62 -27.08 19.34 0.33
C SER A 62 -26.69 17.86 0.38
N GLY A 63 -26.18 17.38 1.52
CA GLY A 63 -25.64 16.02 1.68
C GLY A 63 -24.13 16.02 1.90
N LEU A 64 -23.49 14.88 1.68
CA LEU A 64 -22.04 14.73 1.82
C LEU A 64 -21.34 15.23 0.54
N SER A 65 -20.16 15.82 0.72
CA SER A 65 -19.28 16.25 -0.37
C SER A 65 -17.83 15.85 -0.09
N GLY A 66 -16.99 15.81 -1.13
CA GLY A 66 -15.61 15.37 -1.07
C GLY A 66 -15.42 13.96 -1.62
N GLU A 67 -14.31 13.31 -1.28
CA GLU A 67 -14.03 11.92 -1.63
C GLU A 67 -13.17 11.22 -0.59
N VAL A 68 -13.28 9.90 -0.54
CA VAL A 68 -12.33 9.01 0.13
C VAL A 68 -11.51 8.32 -0.93
N ARG A 69 -10.18 8.32 -0.79
CA ARG A 69 -9.26 7.49 -1.56
C ARG A 69 -8.36 6.76 -0.58
N GLY A 70 -8.45 5.44 -0.54
CA GLY A 70 -7.77 4.63 0.46
C GLY A 70 -7.20 3.33 -0.07
N PHE A 71 -6.10 2.87 0.52
CA PHE A 71 -5.50 1.57 0.27
C PHE A 71 -6.20 0.47 1.08
N VAL A 72 -6.53 -0.65 0.45
CA VAL A 72 -7.24 -1.77 1.11
C VAL A 72 -6.27 -2.59 1.96
N LYS A 73 -6.47 -2.54 3.28
CA LYS A 73 -5.77 -3.36 4.26
C LYS A 73 -6.72 -4.39 4.86
N PHE A 74 -6.36 -5.66 4.79
CA PHE A 74 -7.13 -6.75 5.37
C PHE A 74 -6.90 -6.81 6.89
N ASP A 75 -7.94 -7.14 7.66
CA ASP A 75 -7.81 -7.33 9.11
C ASP A 75 -6.83 -8.46 9.42
N ASN A 76 -6.93 -9.57 8.70
CA ASN A 76 -5.91 -10.61 8.71
C ASN A 76 -4.84 -10.34 7.65
N ILE A 77 -3.68 -9.88 8.12
CA ILE A 77 -2.52 -9.58 7.25
C ILE A 77 -2.04 -10.82 6.47
N ALA A 78 -2.27 -12.04 6.95
CA ALA A 78 -1.87 -13.25 6.24
C ALA A 78 -2.65 -13.45 4.92
N ASP A 79 -3.86 -12.89 4.83
CA ASP A 79 -4.70 -12.96 3.63
C ASP A 79 -4.44 -11.79 2.67
N GLN A 80 -3.64 -10.79 3.09
CA GLN A 80 -3.26 -9.65 2.25
C GLN A 80 -2.44 -10.13 1.04
N PRO A 81 -2.88 -9.87 -0.21
CA PRO A 81 -2.15 -10.37 -1.38
C PRO A 81 -0.83 -9.61 -1.57
N GLY A 82 0.29 -10.33 -1.53
CA GLY A 82 1.66 -9.76 -1.56
C GLY A 82 2.01 -8.93 -2.80
N ASN A 83 1.36 -9.21 -3.93
CA ASN A 83 1.61 -8.56 -5.21
C ASN A 83 0.55 -7.52 -5.58
N LEU A 84 -0.50 -7.37 -4.78
CA LEU A 84 -1.63 -6.52 -5.12
C LEU A 84 -1.65 -5.23 -4.31
N ARG A 85 -1.74 -4.11 -5.03
CA ARG A 85 -2.00 -2.81 -4.42
C ARG A 85 -3.38 -2.34 -4.88
N GLN A 86 -4.38 -2.70 -4.10
CA GLN A 86 -5.78 -2.36 -4.34
C GLN A 86 -6.12 -1.06 -3.60
N TYR A 87 -6.78 -0.15 -4.29
CA TYR A 87 -7.24 1.11 -3.75
C TYR A 87 -8.71 1.30 -4.11
N TYR A 88 -9.45 1.96 -3.23
CA TYR A 88 -10.83 2.36 -3.49
C TYR A 88 -10.96 3.87 -3.47
N ILE A 89 -11.78 4.37 -4.39
CA ILE A 89 -12.31 5.73 -4.34
C ILE A 89 -13.81 5.66 -4.06
N ILE A 90 -14.26 6.41 -3.06
CA ILE A 90 -15.68 6.58 -2.71
C ILE A 90 -16.04 8.04 -2.88
N LYS A 91 -17.05 8.35 -3.70
CA LYS A 91 -17.51 9.72 -3.96
C LYS A 91 -19.03 9.83 -3.82
N PRO A 92 -19.56 10.88 -3.20
CA PRO A 92 -20.98 11.19 -3.24
C PRO A 92 -21.40 11.55 -4.68
N LEU A 93 -22.58 11.10 -5.07
CA LEU A 93 -23.22 11.44 -6.34
C LEU A 93 -24.29 12.51 -6.12
N ASN A 94 -24.57 13.30 -7.16
CA ASN A 94 -25.72 14.19 -7.19
C ASN A 94 -27.01 13.40 -7.53
N LYS A 95 -27.23 12.30 -6.83
CA LYS A 95 -28.34 11.36 -7.01
C LYS A 95 -28.84 10.96 -5.64
N PHE A 96 -30.17 11.00 -5.46
CA PHE A 96 -30.83 10.72 -4.18
C PHE A 96 -31.98 9.75 -4.41
N ASP A 97 -32.32 8.95 -3.39
CA ASP A 97 -33.47 8.07 -3.42
C ASP A 97 -34.76 8.77 -2.95
N GLU A 98 -35.87 8.04 -2.93
CA GLU A 98 -37.19 8.54 -2.50
C GLU A 98 -37.20 9.01 -1.03
N ASN A 99 -36.25 8.54 -0.21
CA ASN A 99 -36.09 8.92 1.19
C ASN A 99 -35.04 10.02 1.39
N SER A 100 -34.62 10.71 0.32
CA SER A 100 -33.58 11.75 0.34
C SER A 100 -32.20 11.26 0.77
N ARG A 101 -31.92 9.97 0.64
CA ARG A 101 -30.60 9.39 0.92
C ARG A 101 -29.71 9.51 -0.30
N GLN A 102 -28.47 9.93 -0.09
CA GLN A 102 -27.53 10.18 -1.17
C GLN A 102 -26.91 8.87 -1.68
N TYR A 103 -26.79 8.75 -2.99
CA TYR A 103 -26.01 7.69 -3.62
C TYR A 103 -24.52 8.06 -3.64
N PHE A 104 -23.68 7.03 -3.60
CA PHE A 104 -22.23 7.17 -3.76
C PHE A 104 -21.76 6.28 -4.92
N SER A 105 -20.64 6.63 -5.53
CA SER A 105 -19.90 5.73 -6.40
C SER A 105 -18.72 5.14 -5.65
N LEU A 106 -18.53 3.83 -5.78
CA LEU A 106 -17.31 3.11 -5.47
C LEU A 106 -16.58 2.81 -6.77
N GLU A 107 -15.31 3.21 -6.83
CA GLU A 107 -14.41 2.89 -7.93
C GLU A 107 -13.20 2.12 -7.39
N GLU A 108 -12.96 0.94 -7.94
CA GLU A 108 -11.75 0.19 -7.68
C GLU A 108 -10.61 0.59 -8.60
N ILE A 109 -9.52 1.10 -8.00
CA ILE A 109 -8.26 1.30 -8.69
C ILE A 109 -7.31 0.18 -8.33
N ILE A 110 -7.04 -0.64 -9.34
CA ILE A 110 -6.06 -1.70 -9.23
C ILE A 110 -4.73 -1.20 -9.79
N LYS A 111 -3.71 -1.05 -8.94
CA LYS A 111 -2.34 -0.85 -9.46
C LYS A 111 -1.71 -2.22 -9.74
N MET A 112 -2.04 -2.84 -10.87
CA MET A 112 -1.35 -4.06 -11.30
C MET A 112 -0.11 -3.74 -12.12
N GLN A 113 0.96 -4.52 -11.90
CA GLN A 113 1.81 -4.90 -13.02
C GLN A 113 1.42 -6.27 -13.59
N TYR A 114 0.91 -7.24 -12.81
CA TYR A 114 0.52 -8.56 -13.35
C TYR A 114 -0.58 -9.29 -12.52
N LEU A 115 -1.83 -9.26 -13.03
CA LEU A 115 -3.04 -10.10 -12.77
C LEU A 115 -3.54 -10.32 -11.32
N ALA A 116 -4.78 -10.79 -11.10
CA ALA A 116 -6.05 -10.09 -11.28
C ALA A 116 -6.74 -10.07 -9.90
N PRO A 117 -7.28 -8.93 -9.40
CA PRO A 117 -8.09 -8.92 -8.20
C PRO A 117 -9.48 -9.45 -8.52
N ARG A 118 -10.18 -9.90 -7.49
CA ARG A 118 -11.63 -9.79 -7.48
C ARG A 118 -11.96 -8.29 -7.53
N SER A 119 -12.06 -7.78 -8.74
CA SER A 119 -12.45 -6.41 -9.02
C SER A 119 -13.94 -6.30 -8.70
N LEU A 120 -14.30 -5.47 -7.72
CA LEU A 120 -15.65 -4.94 -7.59
C LEU A 120 -15.99 -4.03 -8.78
N GLY A 121 -14.98 -3.40 -9.38
CA GLY A 121 -15.18 -2.51 -10.53
C GLY A 121 -15.81 -1.17 -10.12
N PHE A 122 -16.80 -0.72 -10.88
CA PHE A 122 -17.63 0.43 -10.52
C PHE A 122 -18.92 -0.07 -9.88
N SER A 123 -19.26 0.46 -8.72
CA SER A 123 -20.51 0.14 -8.02
C SER A 123 -21.18 1.40 -7.49
N GLU A 124 -22.51 1.43 -7.46
CA GLU A 124 -23.26 2.44 -6.73
C GLU A 124 -23.49 1.96 -5.29
N LEU A 125 -23.16 2.79 -4.31
CA LEU A 125 -23.48 2.55 -2.91
C LEU A 125 -24.69 3.40 -2.49
N VAL A 126 -25.54 2.83 -1.65
CA VAL A 126 -26.69 3.51 -1.05
C VAL A 126 -26.47 3.62 0.44
N GLU A 127 -26.80 4.77 1.02
CA GLU A 127 -26.84 4.89 2.47
C GLU A 127 -27.95 4.01 3.06
N VAL A 128 -27.56 3.05 3.91
CA VAL A 128 -28.49 2.14 4.58
C VAL A 128 -28.75 2.54 6.03
N SER A 129 -27.81 3.24 6.65
CA SER A 129 -28.04 3.89 7.94
C SER A 129 -27.06 5.02 8.20
N GLU A 130 -27.54 6.05 8.87
CA GLU A 130 -26.74 7.12 9.46
C GLU A 130 -27.03 7.15 10.97
N THR A 131 -26.02 6.93 11.79
CA THR A 131 -26.14 6.97 13.24
C THR A 131 -25.10 7.92 13.81
N GLY A 132 -25.51 9.12 14.22
CA GLY A 132 -24.65 10.12 14.88
C GLY A 132 -23.29 10.33 14.20
N ASN A 133 -22.30 9.53 14.60
CA ASN A 133 -20.93 9.55 14.11
C ASN A 133 -20.60 8.58 12.96
N ALA A 134 -21.49 7.69 12.54
CA ALA A 134 -21.22 6.69 11.51
C ALA A 134 -22.21 6.77 10.34
N ILE A 135 -21.68 6.64 9.11
CA ILE A 135 -22.46 6.43 7.88
C ILE A 135 -22.20 5.00 7.44
N THR A 136 -23.26 4.26 7.14
CA THR A 136 -23.17 2.93 6.55
C THR A 136 -23.71 2.98 5.13
N LEU A 137 -22.86 2.63 4.17
CA LEU A 137 -23.22 2.49 2.76
C LEU A 137 -23.24 1.00 2.40
N GLU A 138 -24.13 0.60 1.51
CA GLU A 138 -24.24 -0.78 1.02
C GLU A 138 -24.28 -0.79 -0.51
N ASP A 139 -23.57 -1.73 -1.12
CA ASP A 139 -23.66 -2.00 -2.55
C ASP A 139 -24.69 -3.07 -2.89
N GLU A 140 -24.98 -3.25 -4.19
CA GLU A 140 -25.91 -4.28 -4.66
C GLU A 140 -25.48 -5.72 -4.35
N SER A 141 -24.20 -5.94 -4.05
CA SER A 141 -23.63 -7.24 -3.69
C SER A 141 -23.73 -7.54 -2.19
N GLY A 142 -24.21 -6.59 -1.39
CA GLY A 142 -24.32 -6.69 0.07
C GLY A 142 -23.04 -6.35 0.83
N ASN A 143 -22.02 -5.78 0.17
CA ASN A 143 -20.83 -5.26 0.84
C ASN A 143 -21.17 -3.96 1.54
N LYS A 144 -20.70 -3.80 2.78
CA LYS A 144 -21.01 -2.65 3.64
C LYS A 144 -19.77 -1.83 3.90
N PHE A 145 -19.87 -0.53 3.69
CA PHE A 145 -18.83 0.44 3.99
C PHE A 145 -19.25 1.27 5.19
N PHE A 146 -18.39 1.35 6.19
CA PHE A 146 -18.60 2.11 7.41
C PHE A 146 -17.64 3.28 7.43
N ILE A 147 -18.20 4.50 7.53
CA ILE A 147 -17.43 5.74 7.56
C ILE A 147 -17.68 6.39 8.91
N ASP A 148 -16.65 6.45 9.76
CA ASP A 148 -16.69 7.21 10.99
C ASP A 148 -16.38 8.68 10.69
N LYS A 149 -17.35 9.56 10.95
CA LYS A 149 -17.27 11.00 10.68
C LYS A 149 -16.25 11.70 11.60
N SER A 150 -16.00 11.15 12.79
CA SER A 150 -15.15 11.75 13.81
C SER A 150 -13.68 11.39 13.59
N THR A 151 -13.39 10.11 13.36
CA THR A 151 -12.03 9.61 13.13
C THR A 151 -11.62 9.66 11.66
N LYS A 152 -12.59 9.82 10.75
CA LYS A 152 -12.41 9.67 9.31
C LYS A 152 -11.93 8.27 8.90
N GLU A 153 -12.09 7.30 9.78
CA GLU A 153 -11.81 5.90 9.48
C GLU A 153 -12.87 5.37 8.52
N VAL A 154 -12.43 4.59 7.55
CA VAL A 154 -13.31 3.90 6.62
C VAL A 154 -12.96 2.42 6.64
N SER A 155 -13.96 1.59 6.90
CA SER A 155 -13.84 0.14 6.85
C SER A 155 -14.89 -0.45 5.91
N MET A 156 -14.62 -1.64 5.41
CA MET A 156 -15.51 -2.39 4.54
C MET A 156 -15.64 -3.81 5.05
N LYS A 157 -16.87 -4.30 5.09
CA LYS A 157 -17.20 -5.69 5.37
C LYS A 157 -17.87 -6.28 4.15
N ASP A 158 -17.27 -7.34 3.60
CA ASP A 158 -17.84 -8.00 2.44
C ASP A 158 -19.05 -8.88 2.82
N ALA A 159 -19.76 -9.37 1.81
CA ALA A 159 -20.92 -10.25 2.02
C ALA A 159 -20.57 -11.59 2.71
N THR A 160 -19.30 -12.00 2.71
CA THR A 160 -18.81 -13.22 3.38
C THR A 160 -18.48 -12.97 4.86
N GLY A 161 -18.33 -11.71 5.25
CA GLY A 161 -18.04 -11.25 6.60
C GLY A 161 -16.59 -10.83 6.80
N ASP A 162 -15.75 -10.91 5.78
CA ASP A 162 -14.35 -10.47 5.83
C ASP A 162 -14.29 -8.95 5.94
N SER A 163 -13.41 -8.47 6.81
CA SER A 163 -13.30 -7.06 7.16
C SER A 163 -11.97 -6.48 6.69
N THR A 164 -12.06 -5.29 6.11
CA THR A 164 -10.93 -4.52 5.59
C THR A 164 -11.03 -3.07 6.06
N ILE A 165 -9.88 -2.43 6.19
CA ILE A 165 -9.74 -1.02 6.54
C ILE A 165 -9.11 -0.30 5.36
N LEU A 166 -9.66 0.86 5.01
CA LEU A 166 -9.08 1.74 4.02
C LEU A 166 -8.07 2.67 4.70
N ILE A 167 -6.79 2.50 4.39
CA ILE A 167 -5.75 3.44 4.83
C ILE A 167 -5.84 4.68 3.96
N THR A 168 -6.19 5.82 4.56
CA THR A 168 -6.44 7.10 3.87
C THR A 168 -5.36 8.15 4.17
N SER A 169 -4.26 7.76 4.84
CA SER A 169 -3.11 8.64 5.12
C SER A 169 -1.80 8.00 4.67
N ASP A 170 -0.89 8.81 4.13
CA ASP A 170 0.42 8.35 3.66
C ASP A 170 1.32 7.85 4.80
N ASN A 171 1.19 8.41 6.00
CA ASN A 171 1.97 8.01 7.16
C ASN A 171 1.60 6.59 7.59
N ASP A 172 0.30 6.32 7.75
CA ASP A 172 -0.21 5.01 8.15
C ASP A 172 0.10 3.97 7.08
N TYR A 173 0.02 4.36 5.80
CA TYR A 173 0.40 3.50 4.69
C TYR A 173 1.89 3.15 4.75
N GLY A 174 2.76 4.15 4.95
CA GLY A 174 4.19 3.95 5.08
C GLY A 174 4.55 2.98 6.21
N ASP A 175 3.90 3.10 7.37
CA ASP A 175 4.14 2.23 8.51
C ASP A 175 3.58 0.82 8.30
N PHE A 176 2.42 0.70 7.67
CA PHE A 176 1.87 -0.60 7.25
C PHE A 176 2.80 -1.33 6.29
N ILE A 177 3.24 -0.68 5.19
CA ILE A 177 4.12 -1.32 4.20
C ILE A 177 5.47 -1.71 4.84
N LYS A 178 6.01 -0.89 5.75
CA LYS A 178 7.25 -1.23 6.50
C LYS A 178 7.07 -2.47 7.36
N GLY A 179 5.94 -2.62 8.03
CA GLY A 179 5.64 -3.80 8.83
C GLY A 179 5.39 -5.03 7.97
N TRP A 180 4.67 -4.86 6.86
CA TRP A 180 4.27 -5.94 5.98
C TRP A 180 5.45 -6.53 5.19
N LEU A 181 6.33 -5.69 4.63
CA LEU A 181 7.51 -6.14 3.88
C LEU A 181 8.65 -6.70 4.76
N LYS A 182 8.59 -6.50 6.09
CA LYS A 182 9.57 -7.07 7.03
C LYS A 182 9.23 -8.51 7.45
N LYS A 183 8.04 -8.99 7.11
CA LYS A 183 7.65 -10.40 7.27
C LYS A 183 8.06 -11.19 6.04
#